data_AF-A0A9R0JDV7-F1
#
_entry.id   AF-A0A9R0JDV7-F1
#
_cell.length_a   1.000
_cell.length_b   1.000
_cell.length_c   1.000
_cell.angle_alpha   90.00
_cell.angle_beta   90.00
_cell.angle_gamma   90.00
#
_symmetry.space_group_name_H-M   'P 1'
#
loop_
_entity.id
_entity.type
_entity.pdbx_description
1 polymer ?
#
loop_
_entity_poly.entity_id
_entity_poly.type
_entity_poly.pdbx_seq_one_letter_code
_entity_poly.pdbx_strand_id
1 'polypeptide(L)'
;MDESSSDKESLCARIQQLEREKDELQKDIEQLCMQQAGPSYIAFANQMYCRRTAGLEQEVENLKKKLTDCIKENSNIKEELSEAQRIKTYIDQLHKLEVAKNTEVAKQLEYLRGVVTSAFNDRDHAILEAEKAKENEDMMSQKMNDAEKRLQELTVGSAETQEKLSSMKMKLAKQDQELDIYREIINKFYKIRQQAFIGNGDEESECDDQCDDVSWDEKRECLYYDSSESWSFNVHKEASLANYVAALQEELENVRSDLQNKMQMGWEIEKHLKSRVTVLEKKRILSGRLIVEGISSMRDYHSQQKTYIMKLLDDEKTYLKSVVSSIQEKIEEFPKDIRSVEVTDSAVPNVSRMVDSSEALSQALQEKVSTLLLLSQQEERHLFEKNVQGALQETLDELQRTLQLATQEKVNALLELAEVKREYQLLLEKNSAQILTSYACMPKHLFLENHRD
;
A
#
# COMPACT_ATOMS: atom_id res chain seq x y z
N MET A 1 -130.26 -46.65 78.04
CA MET A 1 -129.26 -46.35 77.01
C MET A 1 -129.56 -44.95 76.49
N ASP A 2 -129.00 -43.93 77.16
CA ASP A 2 -129.35 -42.49 77.03
C ASP A 2 -128.20 -41.65 76.40
N GLU A 3 -127.33 -42.27 75.60
CA GLU A 3 -126.18 -41.56 74.99
C GLU A 3 -126.53 -40.88 73.64
N SER A 4 -127.65 -41.22 73.00
CA SER A 4 -127.98 -40.68 71.66
C SER A 4 -128.71 -39.33 71.65
N SER A 5 -129.23 -38.85 72.79
CA SER A 5 -129.86 -37.52 72.91
C SER A 5 -128.85 -36.43 73.30
N SER A 6 -127.90 -36.74 74.19
CA SER A 6 -126.84 -35.82 74.64
C SER A 6 -125.89 -35.38 73.52
N ASP A 7 -125.51 -36.30 72.63
CA ASP A 7 -124.65 -35.98 71.48
C ASP A 7 -125.35 -35.13 70.41
N LYS A 8 -126.67 -35.27 70.28
CA LYS A 8 -127.46 -34.43 69.37
C LYS A 8 -127.61 -33.00 69.90
N GLU A 9 -127.79 -32.83 71.21
CA GLU A 9 -127.85 -31.51 71.84
C GLU A 9 -126.50 -30.79 71.81
N SER A 10 -125.38 -31.50 72.04
CA SER A 10 -124.04 -30.91 71.95
C SER A 10 -123.67 -30.52 70.51
N LEU A 11 -124.03 -31.33 69.51
CA LEU A 11 -123.89 -30.98 68.10
C LEU A 11 -124.77 -29.79 67.71
N CYS A 12 -126.01 -29.72 68.18
CA CYS A 12 -126.89 -28.58 67.93
C CYS A 12 -126.35 -27.29 68.57
N ALA A 13 -125.83 -27.35 69.79
CA ALA A 13 -125.20 -26.21 70.45
C ALA A 13 -123.94 -25.74 69.71
N ARG A 14 -123.13 -26.69 69.18
CA ARG A 14 -121.96 -26.38 68.37
C ARG A 14 -122.32 -25.74 67.04
N ILE A 15 -123.37 -26.22 66.38
CA ILE A 15 -123.90 -25.62 65.15
C ILE A 15 -124.37 -24.19 65.43
N GLN A 16 -125.16 -23.96 66.48
CA GLN A 16 -125.60 -22.61 66.86
C GLN A 16 -124.46 -21.68 67.26
N GLN A 17 -123.36 -22.21 67.81
CA GLN A 17 -122.16 -21.41 68.09
C GLN A 17 -121.45 -21.02 66.79
N LEU A 18 -121.26 -21.99 65.88
CA LEU A 18 -120.61 -21.72 64.59
C LEU A 18 -121.46 -20.80 63.70
N GLU A 19 -122.80 -20.87 63.80
CA GLU A 19 -123.70 -19.92 63.15
C GLU A 19 -123.51 -18.50 63.70
N ARG A 20 -123.38 -18.34 65.02
CA ARG A 20 -123.07 -17.03 65.63
C ARG A 20 -121.69 -16.51 65.25
N GLU A 21 -120.66 -17.35 65.28
CA GLU A 21 -119.30 -16.98 64.87
C GLU A 21 -119.25 -16.60 63.39
N LYS A 22 -119.98 -17.34 62.53
CA LYS A 22 -120.14 -17.01 61.11
C LYS A 22 -120.85 -15.67 60.94
N ASP A 23 -121.93 -15.42 61.67
CA ASP A 23 -122.69 -14.17 61.58
C ASP A 23 -121.89 -12.96 62.09
N GLU A 24 -121.06 -13.14 63.13
CA GLU A 24 -120.12 -12.12 63.62
C GLU A 24 -119.01 -11.85 62.60
N LEU A 25 -118.37 -12.89 62.07
CA LEU A 25 -117.37 -12.74 61.01
C LEU A 25 -117.96 -12.10 59.75
N GLN A 26 -119.20 -12.42 59.42
CA GLN A 26 -119.89 -11.82 58.29
C GLN A 26 -120.14 -10.33 58.52
N LYS A 27 -120.54 -9.91 59.73
CA LYS A 27 -120.65 -8.49 60.10
C LYS A 27 -119.31 -7.76 60.05
N ASP A 28 -118.22 -8.38 60.51
CA ASP A 28 -116.89 -7.78 60.47
C ASP A 28 -116.40 -7.61 59.02
N ILE A 29 -116.62 -8.60 58.17
CA ILE A 29 -116.32 -8.52 56.72
C ILE A 29 -117.16 -7.42 56.08
N GLU A 30 -118.47 -7.36 56.37
CA GLU A 30 -119.36 -6.31 55.86
C GLU A 30 -118.90 -4.92 56.32
N GLN A 31 -118.45 -4.76 57.56
CA GLN A 31 -117.91 -3.50 58.09
C GLN A 31 -116.60 -3.09 57.41
N LEU A 32 -115.66 -4.02 57.19
CA LEU A 32 -114.44 -3.77 56.44
C LEU A 32 -114.74 -3.41 54.98
N CYS A 33 -115.67 -4.10 54.34
CA CYS A 33 -116.11 -3.79 52.99
C CYS A 33 -116.77 -2.41 52.92
N MET A 34 -117.60 -2.01 53.90
CA MET A 34 -118.18 -0.66 53.96
C MET A 34 -117.13 0.44 54.17
N GLN A 35 -116.11 0.19 55.00
CA GLN A 35 -115.00 1.13 55.21
C GLN A 35 -114.12 1.26 53.95
N GLN A 36 -113.93 0.16 53.21
CA GLN A 36 -113.15 0.14 51.96
C GLN A 36 -113.96 0.57 50.73
N ALA A 37 -115.29 0.54 50.79
CA ALA A 37 -116.20 1.02 49.73
C ALA A 37 -116.36 2.54 49.69
N GLY A 38 -115.80 3.27 50.67
CA GLY A 38 -115.81 4.73 50.70
C GLY A 38 -114.85 5.36 49.66
N PRO A 39 -115.17 6.55 49.11
CA PRO A 39 -114.30 7.25 48.15
C PRO A 39 -112.86 7.50 48.64
N SER A 40 -112.65 7.56 49.96
CA SER A 40 -111.35 7.82 50.60
C SER A 40 -110.37 6.65 50.51
N TYR A 41 -110.83 5.40 50.64
CA TYR A 41 -109.96 4.21 50.51
C TYR A 41 -109.49 4.03 49.06
N ILE A 42 -110.40 4.19 48.09
CA ILE A 42 -110.09 4.15 46.66
C ILE A 42 -109.06 5.25 46.31
N ALA A 43 -109.21 6.46 46.84
CA ALA A 43 -108.26 7.55 46.62
C ALA A 43 -106.86 7.24 47.19
N PHE A 44 -106.77 6.66 48.40
CA PHE A 44 -105.50 6.27 49.02
C PHE A 44 -104.81 5.12 48.26
N ALA A 45 -105.55 4.08 47.90
CA ALA A 45 -105.03 2.97 47.09
C ALA A 45 -104.51 3.49 45.74
N ASN A 46 -105.28 4.35 45.06
CA ASN A 46 -104.86 4.99 43.81
C ASN A 46 -103.59 5.84 44.00
N GLN A 47 -103.46 6.60 45.09
CA GLN A 47 -102.25 7.38 45.36
C GLN A 47 -101.01 6.48 45.54
N MET A 48 -101.15 5.35 46.24
CA MET A 48 -100.08 4.36 46.39
C MET A 48 -99.71 3.73 45.04
N TYR A 49 -100.71 3.32 44.24
CA TYR A 49 -100.47 2.79 42.90
C TYR A 49 -99.79 3.81 42.00
N CYS A 50 -100.25 5.07 41.96
CA CYS A 50 -99.63 6.13 41.18
C CYS A 50 -98.17 6.39 41.60
N ARG A 51 -97.87 6.42 42.92
CA ARG A 51 -96.48 6.56 43.40
C ARG A 51 -95.59 5.41 42.97
N ARG A 52 -96.09 4.17 43.09
CA ARG A 52 -95.36 2.97 42.66
C ARG A 52 -95.14 2.97 41.14
N THR A 53 -96.16 3.32 40.36
CA THR A 53 -96.07 3.43 38.90
C THR A 53 -95.05 4.50 38.50
N ALA A 54 -95.07 5.69 39.10
CA ALA A 54 -94.09 6.75 38.81
C ALA A 54 -92.65 6.34 39.17
N GLY A 55 -92.46 5.62 40.29
CA GLY A 55 -91.15 5.07 40.66
C GLY A 55 -90.64 4.05 39.64
N LEU A 56 -91.50 3.12 39.22
CA LEU A 56 -91.17 2.14 38.18
C LEU A 56 -90.90 2.80 36.82
N GLU A 57 -91.67 3.82 36.44
CA GLU A 57 -91.44 4.59 35.21
C GLU A 57 -90.07 5.27 35.22
N GLN A 58 -89.67 5.87 36.36
CA GLN A 58 -88.36 6.47 36.51
C GLN A 58 -87.24 5.43 36.48
N GLU A 59 -87.41 4.27 37.10
CA GLU A 59 -86.46 3.17 37.02
C GLU A 59 -86.31 2.64 35.59
N VAL A 60 -87.42 2.48 34.87
CA VAL A 60 -87.43 2.09 33.45
C VAL A 60 -86.70 3.14 32.62
N GLU A 61 -86.93 4.43 32.86
CA GLU A 61 -86.24 5.49 32.12
C GLU A 61 -84.74 5.54 32.42
N ASN A 62 -84.35 5.36 33.69
CA ASN A 62 -82.95 5.25 34.10
C ASN A 62 -82.26 4.04 33.46
N LEU A 63 -82.94 2.89 33.40
CA LEU A 63 -82.42 1.68 32.75
C LEU A 63 -82.30 1.86 31.23
N LYS A 64 -83.26 2.52 30.59
CA LYS A 64 -83.16 2.87 29.17
C LYS A 64 -81.96 3.78 28.91
N LYS A 65 -81.74 4.81 29.73
CA LYS A 65 -80.58 5.69 29.59
C LYS A 65 -79.26 4.91 29.71
N LYS A 66 -79.11 4.08 30.77
CA LYS A 66 -77.94 3.21 30.93
C LYS A 66 -77.75 2.26 29.74
N LEU A 67 -78.83 1.71 29.19
CA LEU A 67 -78.77 0.87 28.00
C LEU A 67 -78.27 1.66 26.78
N THR A 68 -78.76 2.89 26.57
CA THR A 68 -78.28 3.73 25.47
C THR A 68 -76.83 4.15 25.62
N ASP A 69 -76.37 4.43 26.83
CA ASP A 69 -74.97 4.77 27.10
C ASP A 69 -74.07 3.54 26.87
N CYS A 70 -74.47 2.36 27.35
CA CYS A 70 -73.76 1.10 27.11
C CYS A 70 -73.70 0.73 25.61
N ILE A 71 -74.76 0.99 24.84
CA ILE A 71 -74.74 0.78 23.38
C ILE A 71 -73.72 1.70 22.70
N LYS A 72 -73.62 2.97 23.10
CA LYS A 72 -72.64 3.92 22.56
C LYS A 72 -71.21 3.53 22.91
N GLU A 73 -70.96 3.14 24.15
CA GLU A 73 -69.64 2.64 24.57
C GLU A 73 -69.25 1.40 23.77
N ASN A 74 -70.17 0.47 23.54
CA ASN A 74 -69.93 -0.72 22.72
C ASN A 74 -69.65 -0.37 21.25
N SER A 75 -70.30 0.65 20.67
CA SER A 75 -69.95 1.12 19.32
C SER A 75 -68.56 1.75 19.28
N ASN A 76 -68.18 2.55 20.29
CA ASN A 76 -66.85 3.17 20.35
C ASN A 76 -65.75 2.12 20.47
N ILE A 77 -65.91 1.12 21.35
CA ILE A 77 -64.95 0.02 21.51
C ILE A 77 -64.80 -0.77 20.21
N LYS A 78 -65.89 -0.97 19.45
CA LYS A 78 -65.82 -1.63 18.14
C LYS A 78 -65.03 -0.82 17.12
N GLU A 79 -65.15 0.50 17.13
CA GLU A 79 -64.38 1.39 16.27
C GLU A 79 -62.89 1.35 16.64
N GLU A 80 -62.57 1.51 17.93
CA GLU A 80 -61.20 1.41 18.46
C GLU A 80 -60.55 0.05 18.11
N LEU A 81 -61.30 -1.05 18.25
CA LEU A 81 -60.83 -2.38 17.85
C LEU A 81 -60.55 -2.46 16.34
N SER A 82 -61.38 -1.85 15.51
CA SER A 82 -61.19 -1.83 14.06
C SER A 82 -59.95 -1.01 13.66
N GLU A 83 -59.68 0.09 14.37
CA GLU A 83 -58.49 0.91 14.16
C GLU A 83 -57.22 0.18 14.62
N ALA A 84 -57.25 -0.46 15.79
CA ALA A 84 -56.15 -1.29 16.28
C ALA A 84 -55.81 -2.42 15.30
N GLN A 85 -56.81 -3.05 14.67
CA GLN A 85 -56.61 -4.06 13.63
C GLN A 85 -55.96 -3.50 12.36
N ARG A 86 -56.31 -2.28 11.94
CA ARG A 86 -55.67 -1.60 10.81
C ARG A 86 -54.22 -1.28 11.12
N ILE A 87 -53.94 -0.70 12.29
CA ILE A 87 -52.57 -0.39 12.74
C ILE A 87 -51.74 -1.66 12.80
N LYS A 88 -52.26 -2.76 13.38
CA LYS A 88 -51.58 -4.06 13.38
C LYS A 88 -51.20 -4.52 11.98
N THR A 89 -52.14 -4.47 11.04
CA THR A 89 -51.90 -4.88 9.65
C THR A 89 -50.82 -4.02 8.99
N TYR A 90 -50.80 -2.71 9.27
CA TYR A 90 -49.79 -1.80 8.77
C TYR A 90 -48.39 -2.12 9.34
N ILE A 91 -48.30 -2.36 10.64
CA ILE A 91 -47.04 -2.77 11.31
C ILE A 91 -46.54 -4.11 10.73
N ASP A 92 -47.42 -5.08 10.51
CA ASP A 92 -47.06 -6.37 9.92
C ASP A 92 -46.48 -6.22 8.50
N GLN A 93 -47.01 -5.28 7.70
CA GLN A 93 -46.48 -4.97 6.38
C GLN A 93 -45.10 -4.29 6.45
N LEU A 94 -44.93 -3.30 7.34
CA LEU A 94 -43.64 -2.65 7.55
C LEU A 94 -42.58 -3.65 8.02
N HIS A 95 -42.92 -4.52 8.97
CA HIS A 95 -42.02 -5.56 9.45
C HIS A 95 -41.58 -6.51 8.33
N LYS A 96 -42.50 -6.96 7.46
CA LYS A 96 -42.16 -7.79 6.29
C LYS A 96 -41.20 -7.08 5.33
N LEU A 97 -41.43 -5.80 5.05
CA LEU A 97 -40.55 -5.01 4.18
C LEU A 97 -39.15 -4.85 4.78
N GLU A 98 -39.07 -4.62 6.09
CA GLU A 98 -37.80 -4.47 6.79
C GLU A 98 -37.03 -5.78 6.85
N VAL A 99 -37.71 -6.90 7.12
CA VAL A 99 -37.12 -8.25 7.04
C VAL A 99 -36.59 -8.52 5.63
N ALA A 100 -37.32 -8.19 4.58
CA ALA A 100 -36.85 -8.37 3.20
C ALA A 100 -35.57 -7.56 2.92
N LYS A 101 -35.51 -6.29 3.34
CA LYS A 101 -34.29 -5.47 3.23
C LYS A 101 -33.12 -6.07 4.00
N ASN A 102 -33.34 -6.51 5.24
CA ASN A 102 -32.30 -7.15 6.05
C ASN A 102 -31.78 -8.43 5.41
N THR A 103 -32.66 -9.26 4.83
CA THR A 103 -32.23 -10.46 4.12
C THR A 103 -31.38 -10.14 2.89
N GLU A 104 -31.65 -9.02 2.20
CA GLU A 104 -30.85 -8.60 1.04
C GLU A 104 -29.48 -8.06 1.46
N VAL A 105 -29.42 -7.20 2.49
CA VAL A 105 -28.16 -6.74 3.07
C VAL A 105 -27.31 -7.92 3.55
N ALA A 106 -27.92 -8.92 4.19
CA ALA A 106 -27.21 -10.13 4.61
C ALA A 106 -26.58 -10.90 3.43
N LYS A 107 -27.29 -11.01 2.29
CA LYS A 107 -26.71 -11.62 1.07
C LYS A 107 -25.55 -10.80 0.51
N GLN A 108 -25.65 -9.48 0.53
CA GLN A 108 -24.56 -8.61 0.07
C GLN A 108 -23.32 -8.74 0.96
N LEU A 109 -23.51 -8.82 2.29
CA LEU A 109 -22.41 -9.08 3.23
C LEU A 109 -21.77 -10.44 2.99
N GLU A 110 -22.57 -11.48 2.73
CA GLU A 110 -22.08 -12.82 2.40
C GLU A 110 -21.23 -12.81 1.12
N TYR A 111 -21.70 -12.11 0.09
CA TYR A 111 -20.96 -11.91 -1.16
C TYR A 111 -19.64 -11.19 -0.93
N LEU A 112 -19.65 -10.05 -0.22
CA LEU A 112 -18.44 -9.30 0.08
C LEU A 112 -17.44 -10.13 0.90
N ARG A 113 -17.93 -10.93 1.86
CA ARG A 113 -17.10 -11.88 2.61
C ARG A 113 -16.43 -12.89 1.68
N GLY A 114 -17.15 -13.42 0.70
CA GLY A 114 -16.63 -14.34 -0.31
C GLY A 114 -15.53 -13.71 -1.16
N VAL A 115 -15.76 -12.48 -1.66
CA VAL A 115 -14.78 -11.73 -2.45
C VAL A 115 -13.50 -11.46 -1.64
N VAL A 116 -13.64 -11.01 -0.39
CA VAL A 116 -12.50 -10.74 0.50
C VAL A 116 -11.71 -12.01 0.78
N THR A 117 -12.39 -13.14 1.02
CA THR A 117 -11.74 -14.44 1.23
C THR A 117 -10.95 -14.87 -0.02
N SER A 118 -11.53 -14.73 -1.21
CA SER A 118 -10.84 -15.04 -2.46
C SER A 118 -9.61 -14.16 -2.65
N ALA A 119 -9.74 -12.85 -2.42
CA ALA A 119 -8.61 -11.91 -2.56
C ALA A 119 -7.48 -12.22 -1.57
N PHE A 120 -7.80 -12.67 -0.35
CA PHE A 120 -6.79 -13.14 0.60
C PHE A 120 -6.10 -14.42 0.12
N ASN A 121 -6.84 -15.39 -0.39
CA ASN A 121 -6.24 -16.60 -0.97
C ASN A 121 -5.33 -16.29 -2.16
N ASP A 122 -5.74 -15.38 -3.05
CA ASP A 122 -4.96 -14.95 -4.21
C ASP A 122 -3.67 -14.23 -3.78
N ARG A 123 -3.77 -13.35 -2.77
CA ARG A 123 -2.61 -12.68 -2.17
C ARG A 123 -1.65 -13.69 -1.56
N ASP A 124 -2.16 -14.63 -0.78
CA ASP A 124 -1.33 -15.62 -0.08
C ASP A 124 -0.65 -16.57 -1.09
N HIS A 125 -1.33 -16.89 -2.20
CA HIS A 125 -0.73 -17.63 -3.32
C HIS A 125 0.40 -16.84 -3.99
N ALA A 126 0.17 -15.55 -4.29
CA ALA A 126 1.18 -14.68 -4.90
C ALA A 126 2.40 -14.47 -3.99
N ILE A 127 2.20 -14.37 -2.67
CA ILE A 127 3.29 -14.31 -1.69
C ILE A 127 4.14 -15.57 -1.74
N LEU A 128 3.51 -16.75 -1.72
CA LEU A 128 4.22 -18.03 -1.78
C LEU A 128 5.02 -18.18 -3.09
N GLU A 129 4.46 -17.77 -4.22
CA GLU A 129 5.19 -17.77 -5.50
C GLU A 129 6.39 -16.80 -5.49
N ALA A 130 6.22 -15.61 -4.90
CA ALA A 130 7.29 -14.63 -4.75
C ALA A 130 8.43 -15.14 -3.84
N GLU A 131 8.09 -15.80 -2.72
CA GLU A 131 9.06 -16.43 -1.83
C GLU A 131 9.87 -17.51 -2.55
N LYS A 132 9.19 -18.38 -3.29
CA LYS A 132 9.85 -19.41 -4.11
C LYS A 132 10.74 -18.81 -5.21
N ALA A 133 10.32 -17.71 -5.83
CA ALA A 133 11.13 -17.02 -6.83
C ALA A 133 12.40 -16.43 -6.21
N LYS A 134 12.28 -15.84 -5.01
CA LYS A 134 13.42 -15.31 -4.25
C LYS A 134 14.41 -16.40 -3.85
N GLU A 135 13.94 -17.56 -3.36
CA GLU A 135 14.82 -18.69 -3.05
C GLU A 135 15.63 -19.15 -4.29
N ASN A 136 15.01 -19.15 -5.47
CA ASN A 136 15.71 -19.48 -6.71
C ASN A 136 16.72 -18.41 -7.13
N GLU A 137 16.42 -17.12 -6.92
CA GLU A 137 17.34 -16.01 -7.16
C GLU A 137 18.57 -16.10 -6.25
N ASP A 138 18.37 -16.38 -4.95
CA ASP A 138 19.47 -16.55 -3.99
C ASP A 138 20.36 -17.73 -4.40
N MET A 139 19.76 -18.86 -4.79
CA MET A 139 20.47 -20.02 -5.35
C MET A 139 21.24 -19.69 -6.63
N MET A 140 20.70 -18.84 -7.51
CA MET A 140 21.35 -18.43 -8.74
C MET A 140 22.50 -17.44 -8.47
N SER A 141 22.31 -16.51 -7.54
CA SER A 141 23.33 -15.56 -7.09
C SER A 141 24.54 -16.28 -6.50
N GLN A 142 24.31 -17.33 -5.70
CA GLN A 142 25.39 -18.17 -5.20
C GLN A 142 26.17 -18.84 -6.34
N LYS A 143 25.48 -19.44 -7.31
CA LYS A 143 26.13 -20.06 -8.49
C LYS A 143 26.91 -19.05 -9.33
N MET A 144 26.41 -17.83 -9.47
CA MET A 144 27.09 -16.77 -10.21
C MET A 144 28.37 -16.34 -9.49
N ASN A 145 28.32 -16.16 -8.17
CA ASN A 145 29.51 -15.85 -7.37
C ASN A 145 30.58 -16.94 -7.50
N ASP A 146 30.17 -18.22 -7.50
CA ASP A 146 31.09 -19.35 -7.69
C ASP A 146 31.69 -19.36 -9.11
N ALA A 147 30.91 -19.03 -10.13
CA ALA A 147 31.39 -18.90 -11.51
C ALA A 147 32.35 -17.71 -11.67
N GLU A 148 32.08 -16.59 -11.02
CA GLU A 148 32.94 -15.42 -11.03
C GLU A 148 34.30 -15.72 -10.38
N LYS A 149 34.33 -16.40 -9.22
CA LYS A 149 35.57 -16.86 -8.60
C LYS A 149 36.40 -17.73 -9.55
N ARG A 150 35.77 -18.69 -10.22
CA ARG A 150 36.45 -19.54 -11.23
C ARG A 150 37.01 -18.73 -12.40
N LEU A 151 36.28 -17.72 -12.87
CA LEU A 151 36.76 -16.83 -13.93
C LEU A 151 37.96 -16.00 -13.46
N GLN A 152 37.95 -15.50 -12.23
CA GLN A 152 39.09 -14.78 -11.65
C GLN A 152 40.32 -15.69 -11.57
N GLU A 153 40.17 -16.93 -11.08
CA GLU A 153 41.24 -17.93 -11.03
C GLU A 153 41.82 -18.22 -12.44
N LEU A 154 40.97 -18.44 -13.44
CA LEU A 154 41.40 -18.65 -14.83
C LEU A 154 42.07 -17.43 -15.44
N THR A 155 41.61 -16.22 -15.10
CA THR A 155 42.19 -14.96 -15.58
C THR A 155 43.60 -14.77 -15.02
N VAL A 156 43.80 -15.04 -13.73
CA VAL A 156 45.13 -15.03 -13.10
C VAL A 156 46.04 -16.06 -13.79
N GLY A 157 45.56 -17.30 -13.97
CA GLY A 157 46.33 -18.33 -14.66
C GLY A 157 46.69 -17.94 -16.09
N SER A 158 45.78 -17.31 -16.84
CA SER A 158 46.04 -16.83 -18.19
C SER A 158 47.11 -15.72 -18.21
N ALA A 159 47.04 -14.76 -17.28
CA ALA A 159 48.04 -13.70 -17.16
C ALA A 159 49.45 -14.26 -16.89
N GLU A 160 49.57 -15.25 -16.00
CA GLU A 160 50.85 -15.93 -15.73
C GLU A 160 51.40 -16.64 -16.97
N THR A 161 50.55 -17.32 -17.75
CA THR A 161 50.99 -17.95 -19.00
C THR A 161 51.43 -16.93 -20.04
N GLN A 162 50.74 -15.78 -20.12
CA GLN A 162 51.08 -14.68 -21.02
C GLN A 162 52.42 -14.03 -20.65
N GLU A 163 52.72 -13.90 -19.36
CA GLU A 163 54.01 -13.40 -18.87
C GLU A 163 55.15 -14.35 -19.26
N LYS A 164 54.97 -15.67 -19.04
CA LYS A 164 55.93 -16.69 -19.46
C LYS A 164 56.16 -16.66 -20.97
N LEU A 165 55.10 -16.52 -21.76
CA LEU A 165 55.17 -16.43 -23.21
C LEU A 165 55.94 -15.17 -23.65
N SER A 166 55.67 -14.02 -23.02
CA SER A 166 56.38 -12.77 -23.28
C SER A 166 57.88 -12.88 -22.94
N SER A 167 58.21 -13.53 -21.83
CA SER A 167 59.60 -13.82 -21.44
C SER A 167 60.31 -14.70 -22.46
N MET A 168 59.66 -15.76 -22.95
CA MET A 168 60.22 -16.62 -24.00
C MET A 168 60.41 -15.87 -25.32
N LYS A 169 59.43 -15.06 -25.75
CA LYS A 169 59.56 -14.21 -26.95
C LYS A 169 60.75 -13.26 -26.85
N MET A 170 60.97 -12.63 -25.70
CA MET A 170 62.13 -11.76 -25.48
C MET A 170 63.46 -12.51 -25.55
N LYS A 171 63.51 -13.76 -25.06
CA LYS A 171 64.72 -14.60 -25.18
C LYS A 171 64.99 -14.98 -26.63
N LEU A 172 63.95 -15.34 -27.38
CA LEU A 172 64.06 -15.70 -28.79
C LEU A 172 64.55 -14.50 -29.62
N ALA A 173 63.97 -13.30 -29.42
CA ALA A 173 64.41 -12.08 -30.10
C ALA A 173 65.87 -11.72 -29.82
N LYS A 174 66.36 -11.96 -28.60
CA LYS A 174 67.79 -11.78 -28.28
C LYS A 174 68.67 -12.76 -29.03
N GLN A 175 68.27 -14.04 -29.11
CA GLN A 175 68.99 -15.04 -29.88
C GLN A 175 69.00 -14.70 -31.37
N ASP A 176 67.89 -14.21 -31.92
CA ASP A 176 67.83 -13.76 -33.31
C ASP A 176 68.79 -12.58 -33.58
N GLN A 177 68.85 -11.60 -32.67
CA GLN A 177 69.84 -10.51 -32.75
C GLN A 177 71.28 -11.02 -32.71
N GLU A 178 71.59 -11.97 -31.82
CA GLU A 178 72.91 -12.61 -31.77
C GLU A 178 73.22 -13.34 -33.08
N LEU A 179 72.26 -14.08 -33.64
CA LEU A 179 72.39 -14.74 -34.94
C LEU A 179 72.64 -13.74 -36.06
N ASP A 180 71.97 -12.59 -36.07
CA ASP A 180 72.18 -11.55 -37.07
C ASP A 180 73.58 -10.92 -36.96
N ILE A 181 74.09 -10.71 -35.75
CA ILE A 181 75.48 -10.28 -35.52
C ILE A 181 76.44 -11.34 -36.09
N TYR A 182 76.22 -12.62 -35.82
CA TYR A 182 77.05 -13.69 -36.40
C TYR A 182 76.95 -13.73 -37.92
N ARG A 183 75.75 -13.51 -38.49
CA ARG A 183 75.55 -13.39 -39.94
C ARG A 183 76.36 -12.26 -40.54
N GLU A 184 76.32 -11.08 -39.94
CA GLU A 184 77.12 -9.93 -40.37
C GLU A 184 78.63 -10.21 -40.30
N ILE A 185 79.09 -10.80 -39.19
CA ILE A 185 80.50 -11.13 -38.99
C ILE A 185 80.96 -12.08 -40.09
N ILE A 186 80.21 -13.16 -40.32
CA ILE A 186 80.51 -14.15 -41.36
C ILE A 186 80.53 -13.49 -42.75
N ASN A 187 79.54 -12.64 -43.06
CA ASN A 187 79.50 -11.90 -44.32
C ASN A 187 80.71 -10.97 -44.49
N LYS A 188 81.13 -10.25 -43.42
CA LYS A 188 82.31 -9.36 -43.44
C LYS A 188 83.59 -10.15 -43.70
N PHE A 189 83.81 -11.25 -42.97
CA PHE A 189 84.97 -12.11 -43.21
C PHE A 189 84.94 -12.70 -44.62
N TYR A 190 83.79 -13.19 -45.10
CA TYR A 190 83.68 -13.74 -46.45
C TYR A 190 84.00 -12.70 -47.54
N LYS A 191 83.55 -11.44 -47.39
CA LYS A 191 83.91 -10.33 -48.28
C LYS A 191 85.41 -10.03 -48.27
N ILE A 192 86.04 -10.01 -47.09
CA ILE A 192 87.50 -9.81 -46.97
C ILE A 192 88.27 -10.93 -47.68
N ARG A 193 87.82 -12.19 -47.52
CA ARG A 193 88.39 -13.35 -48.22
C ARG A 193 88.29 -13.20 -49.75
N GLN A 194 87.12 -12.83 -50.27
CA GLN A 194 86.94 -12.62 -51.71
C GLN A 194 87.84 -11.51 -52.24
N GLN A 195 87.92 -10.37 -51.53
CA GLN A 195 88.76 -9.24 -51.92
C GLN A 195 90.25 -9.59 -51.94
N ALA A 196 90.72 -10.49 -51.05
CA ALA A 196 92.09 -11.00 -51.07
C ALA A 196 92.39 -11.88 -52.31
N PHE A 197 91.39 -12.56 -52.87
CA PHE A 197 91.53 -13.40 -54.07
C PHE A 197 91.46 -12.60 -55.39
N ILE A 198 90.79 -11.44 -55.39
CA ILE A 198 90.66 -10.54 -56.57
C ILE A 198 91.94 -9.70 -56.80
N GLY A 199 92.87 -9.70 -55.85
CA GLY A 199 94.17 -9.05 -56.00
C GLY A 199 95.15 -9.89 -56.81
N ASN A 200 94.97 -9.96 -58.14
CA ASN A 200 96.01 -10.14 -59.17
C ASN A 200 95.35 -10.35 -60.54
N GLY A 201 95.13 -9.29 -61.30
CA GLY A 201 94.68 -9.39 -62.70
C GLY A 201 94.01 -8.11 -63.15
N ASP A 202 94.65 -7.43 -64.10
CA ASP A 202 94.16 -6.24 -64.79
C ASP A 202 92.84 -6.51 -65.54
N GLU A 203 92.15 -5.40 -65.84
CA GLU A 203 91.07 -5.20 -66.81
C GLU A 203 89.62 -5.41 -66.34
N GLU A 204 88.92 -4.25 -66.37
CA GLU A 204 87.49 -4.03 -66.61
C GLU A 204 86.65 -5.29 -66.86
N SER A 205 85.99 -5.77 -65.80
CA SER A 205 84.82 -6.64 -65.93
C SER A 205 83.78 -6.18 -64.92
N GLU A 206 82.77 -5.48 -65.42
CA GLU A 206 81.47 -5.28 -64.77
C GLU A 206 80.86 -6.66 -64.47
N CYS A 207 81.15 -7.21 -63.31
CA CYS A 207 80.40 -8.31 -62.74
C CYS A 207 80.32 -8.14 -61.23
N ASP A 208 79.66 -7.04 -60.83
CA ASP A 208 79.43 -6.64 -59.44
C ASP A 208 78.23 -7.38 -58.80
N ASP A 209 77.67 -8.41 -59.45
CA ASP A 209 76.31 -8.90 -59.12
C ASP A 209 76.16 -10.44 -58.99
N GLN A 210 77.25 -11.21 -58.88
CA GLN A 210 77.18 -12.69 -58.76
C GLN A 210 77.50 -13.25 -57.36
N CYS A 211 77.61 -12.40 -56.34
CA CYS A 211 77.99 -12.80 -54.99
C CYS A 211 76.81 -12.93 -54.00
N ASP A 212 75.64 -12.39 -54.33
CA ASP A 212 74.51 -12.36 -53.39
C ASP A 212 73.73 -13.69 -53.30
N ASP A 213 73.99 -14.66 -54.20
CA ASP A 213 73.25 -15.93 -54.26
C ASP A 213 73.88 -17.08 -53.43
N VAL A 214 75.02 -16.85 -52.77
CA VAL A 214 75.65 -17.86 -51.89
C VAL A 214 75.00 -17.80 -50.50
N SER A 215 74.44 -18.93 -50.05
CA SER A 215 73.71 -19.01 -48.78
C SER A 215 74.63 -18.79 -47.58
N TRP A 216 74.06 -18.31 -46.46
CA TRP A 216 74.84 -18.03 -45.25
C TRP A 216 75.58 -19.27 -44.73
N ASP A 217 74.97 -20.46 -44.85
CA ASP A 217 75.58 -21.72 -44.43
C ASP A 217 76.82 -22.06 -45.28
N GLU A 218 76.76 -21.87 -46.59
CA GLU A 218 77.90 -22.07 -47.49
C GLU A 218 79.05 -21.07 -47.23
N LYS A 219 78.72 -19.80 -46.95
CA LYS A 219 79.69 -18.76 -46.56
C LYS A 219 80.44 -19.12 -45.28
N ARG A 220 79.70 -19.62 -44.28
CA ARG A 220 80.25 -20.09 -43.01
C ARG A 220 81.18 -21.29 -43.20
N GLU A 221 80.74 -22.26 -43.98
CA GLU A 221 81.50 -23.49 -44.24
C GLU A 221 82.82 -23.20 -44.97
N CYS A 222 82.81 -22.31 -45.97
CA CYS A 222 84.03 -21.87 -46.66
C CYS A 222 85.06 -21.25 -45.71
N LEU A 223 84.63 -20.33 -44.84
CA LEU A 223 85.52 -19.65 -43.88
C LEU A 223 86.08 -20.60 -42.82
N TYR A 224 85.30 -21.60 -42.41
CA TYR A 224 85.72 -22.56 -41.39
C TYR A 224 86.88 -23.44 -41.86
N TYR A 225 86.99 -23.68 -43.17
CA TYR A 225 88.02 -24.51 -43.79
C TYR A 225 89.22 -23.71 -44.35
N ASP A 226 89.34 -22.41 -44.07
CA ASP A 226 90.46 -21.58 -44.56
C ASP A 226 91.80 -21.83 -43.86
N SER A 227 92.90 -21.73 -44.62
CA SER A 227 94.26 -21.84 -44.08
C SER A 227 94.73 -20.51 -43.45
N SER A 228 95.50 -20.61 -42.37
CA SER A 228 96.02 -19.47 -41.59
C SER A 228 96.90 -18.48 -42.38
N GLU A 229 97.45 -18.87 -43.54
CA GLU A 229 98.30 -18.02 -44.38
C GLU A 229 97.49 -17.05 -45.26
N SER A 230 96.20 -17.35 -45.50
CA SER A 230 95.31 -16.58 -46.40
C SER A 230 94.83 -15.25 -45.81
N TRP A 231 95.18 -14.95 -44.55
CA TRP A 231 94.66 -13.83 -43.76
C TRP A 231 95.75 -12.84 -43.30
N SER A 232 96.91 -12.79 -43.97
CA SER A 232 97.95 -11.80 -43.68
C SER A 232 97.69 -10.46 -44.40
N PHE A 233 97.72 -9.36 -43.65
CA PHE A 233 97.24 -8.04 -44.08
C PHE A 233 98.39 -7.16 -44.61
N ASN A 234 98.29 -6.66 -45.85
CA ASN A 234 99.24 -5.70 -46.44
C ASN A 234 98.62 -4.29 -46.46
N VAL A 235 99.23 -3.37 -45.71
CA VAL A 235 98.74 -2.02 -45.39
C VAL A 235 99.14 -1.03 -46.48
N HIS A 236 98.56 -1.09 -47.68
CA HIS A 236 98.73 0.00 -48.65
C HIS A 236 97.50 0.15 -49.56
N LYS A 237 96.56 1.03 -49.18
CA LYS A 237 95.68 1.77 -50.12
C LYS A 237 94.84 2.79 -49.35
N GLU A 238 95.37 4.00 -49.19
CA GLU A 238 94.69 5.16 -48.59
C GLU A 238 93.59 5.78 -49.50
N ALA A 239 93.40 5.27 -50.72
CA ALA A 239 92.36 5.76 -51.65
C ALA A 239 90.93 5.33 -51.29
N SER A 240 90.75 4.27 -50.48
CA SER A 240 89.43 3.73 -50.09
C SER A 240 88.76 4.48 -48.94
N LEU A 241 89.53 5.19 -48.11
CA LEU A 241 88.99 5.99 -47.00
C LEU A 241 88.17 7.19 -47.52
N ALA A 242 88.58 7.79 -48.63
CA ALA A 242 87.91 8.96 -49.22
C ALA A 242 86.53 8.62 -49.80
N ASN A 243 86.40 7.46 -50.48
CA ASN A 243 85.12 7.00 -51.02
C ASN A 243 84.14 6.59 -49.92
N TYR A 244 84.64 5.99 -48.83
CA TYR A 244 83.82 5.68 -47.65
C TYR A 244 83.32 6.93 -46.94
N VAL A 245 84.16 7.97 -46.82
CA VAL A 245 83.75 9.26 -46.26
C VAL A 245 82.70 9.96 -47.14
N ALA A 246 82.81 9.87 -48.47
CA ALA A 246 81.81 10.41 -49.39
C ALA A 246 80.46 9.67 -49.29
N ALA A 247 80.46 8.34 -49.22
CA ALA A 247 79.25 7.54 -49.04
C ALA A 247 78.55 7.83 -47.70
N LEU A 248 79.32 7.98 -46.61
CA LEU A 248 78.78 8.37 -45.31
C LEU A 248 78.20 9.80 -45.31
N GLN A 249 78.76 10.71 -46.10
CA GLN A 249 78.22 12.06 -46.25
C GLN A 249 76.91 12.07 -47.05
N GLU A 250 76.79 11.22 -48.07
CA GLU A 250 75.55 11.06 -48.85
C GLU A 250 74.43 10.42 -48.01
N GLU A 251 74.72 9.37 -47.25
CA GLU A 251 73.76 8.78 -46.31
C GLU A 251 73.31 9.77 -45.23
N LEU A 252 74.23 10.59 -44.71
CA LEU A 252 73.89 11.64 -43.75
C LEU A 252 72.92 12.67 -44.32
N GLU A 253 73.09 13.08 -45.58
CA GLU A 253 72.20 14.04 -46.22
C GLU A 253 70.83 13.42 -46.57
N ASN A 254 70.80 12.13 -46.94
CA ASN A 254 69.55 11.39 -47.11
C ASN A 254 68.75 11.29 -45.79
N VAL A 255 69.40 10.93 -44.69
CA VAL A 255 68.77 10.90 -43.34
C VAL A 255 68.29 12.29 -42.93
N ARG A 256 69.06 13.33 -43.23
CA ARG A 256 68.68 14.72 -42.95
C ARG A 256 67.41 15.12 -43.70
N SER A 257 67.31 14.77 -44.98
CA SER A 257 66.13 15.05 -45.80
C SER A 257 64.89 14.29 -45.31
N ASP A 258 65.03 13.03 -44.89
CA ASP A 258 63.94 12.20 -44.36
C ASP A 258 63.43 12.72 -43.00
N LEU A 259 64.34 13.13 -42.12
CA LEU A 259 63.97 13.77 -40.85
C LEU A 259 63.21 15.09 -41.06
N GLN A 260 63.62 15.88 -42.06
CA GLN A 260 62.93 17.13 -42.39
C GLN A 260 61.52 16.89 -42.93
N ASN A 261 61.34 15.87 -43.79
CA ASN A 261 60.03 15.45 -44.28
C ASN A 261 59.12 14.93 -43.16
N LYS A 262 59.66 14.10 -42.25
CA LYS A 262 58.92 13.61 -41.06
C LYS A 262 58.52 14.74 -40.12
N MET A 263 59.37 15.73 -39.94
CA MET A 263 59.06 16.91 -39.13
C MET A 263 57.93 17.74 -39.76
N GLN A 264 57.94 17.91 -41.08
CA GLN A 264 56.87 18.62 -41.80
C GLN A 264 55.53 17.88 -41.71
N MET A 265 55.51 16.55 -41.93
CA MET A 265 54.32 15.73 -41.74
C MET A 265 53.81 15.79 -40.29
N GLY A 266 54.72 15.76 -39.30
CA GLY A 266 54.37 15.90 -37.89
C GLY A 266 53.65 17.22 -37.59
N TRP A 267 54.11 18.31 -38.19
CA TRP A 267 53.48 19.63 -38.06
C TRP A 267 52.07 19.67 -38.66
N GLU A 268 51.85 19.02 -39.81
CA GLU A 268 50.53 18.92 -40.43
C GLU A 268 49.54 18.10 -39.59
N ILE A 269 50.00 16.97 -39.03
CA ILE A 269 49.20 16.14 -38.12
C ILE A 269 48.82 16.93 -36.86
N GLU A 270 49.78 17.63 -36.25
CA GLU A 270 49.53 18.46 -35.07
C GLU A 270 48.48 19.54 -35.35
N LYS A 271 48.60 20.23 -36.49
CA LYS A 271 47.65 21.26 -36.93
C LYS A 271 46.24 20.69 -37.10
N HIS A 272 46.10 19.53 -37.74
CA HIS A 272 44.80 18.88 -37.94
C HIS A 272 44.18 18.43 -36.60
N LEU A 273 44.97 17.83 -35.71
CA LEU A 273 44.51 17.44 -34.37
C LEU A 273 44.06 18.64 -33.56
N LYS A 274 44.84 19.72 -33.55
CA LYS A 274 44.49 20.97 -32.86
C LYS A 274 43.18 21.55 -33.38
N SER A 275 42.98 21.57 -34.70
CA SER A 275 41.72 21.97 -35.32
C SER A 275 40.54 21.11 -34.84
N ARG A 276 40.67 19.77 -34.91
CA ARG A 276 39.63 18.83 -34.48
C ARG A 276 39.27 18.98 -33.00
N VAL A 277 40.27 19.16 -32.13
CA VAL A 277 40.05 19.39 -30.69
C VAL A 277 39.22 20.64 -30.46
N THR A 278 39.56 21.76 -31.13
CA THR A 278 38.78 23.00 -30.98
C THR A 278 37.33 22.86 -31.46
N VAL A 279 37.07 22.05 -32.50
CA VAL A 279 35.69 21.78 -32.99
C VAL A 279 34.92 20.93 -31.98
N LEU A 280 35.53 19.87 -31.45
CA LEU A 280 34.90 19.00 -30.45
C LEU A 280 34.61 19.75 -29.14
N GLU A 281 35.53 20.63 -28.72
CA GLU A 281 35.34 21.45 -27.53
C GLU A 281 34.18 22.43 -27.69
N LYS A 282 34.06 23.09 -28.85
CA LYS A 282 32.89 23.93 -29.17
C LYS A 282 31.59 23.12 -29.14
N LYS A 283 31.58 21.91 -29.73
CA LYS A 283 30.40 21.02 -29.71
C LYS A 283 30.02 20.61 -28.29
N ARG A 284 31.00 20.27 -27.45
CA ARG A 284 30.81 19.94 -26.03
C ARG A 284 30.20 21.10 -25.25
N ILE A 285 30.71 22.32 -25.45
CA ILE A 285 30.18 23.52 -24.79
C ILE A 285 28.73 23.80 -25.24
N LEU A 286 28.44 23.68 -26.53
CA LEU A 286 27.09 23.85 -27.08
C LEU A 286 26.10 22.82 -26.51
N SER A 287 26.46 21.53 -26.49
CA SER A 287 25.59 20.49 -25.92
C SER A 287 25.36 20.69 -24.42
N GLY A 288 26.41 21.07 -23.67
CA GLY A 288 26.28 21.39 -22.24
C GLY A 288 25.32 22.54 -21.98
N ARG A 289 25.38 23.61 -22.79
CA ARG A 289 24.45 24.74 -22.70
C ARG A 289 22.99 24.31 -22.91
N LEU A 290 22.72 23.52 -23.95
CA LEU A 290 21.37 23.03 -24.24
C LEU A 290 20.80 22.18 -23.11
N ILE A 291 21.63 21.32 -22.50
CA ILE A 291 21.22 20.50 -21.35
C ILE A 291 20.86 21.39 -20.16
N VAL A 292 21.68 22.39 -19.84
CA VAL A 292 21.42 23.32 -18.72
C VAL A 292 20.14 24.14 -18.96
N GLU A 293 19.91 24.59 -20.18
CA GLU A 293 18.70 25.34 -20.57
C GLU A 293 17.45 24.46 -20.48
N GLY A 294 17.53 23.20 -20.94
CA GLY A 294 16.46 22.21 -20.79
C GLY A 294 16.14 21.90 -19.32
N ILE A 295 17.16 21.66 -18.49
CA ILE A 295 16.99 21.44 -17.04
C ILE A 295 16.36 22.66 -16.36
N SER A 296 16.78 23.86 -16.73
CA SER A 296 16.24 25.10 -16.16
C SER A 296 14.77 25.29 -16.52
N SER A 297 14.40 25.07 -17.78
CA SER A 297 13.01 25.13 -18.24
C SER A 297 12.11 24.12 -17.51
N MET A 298 12.58 22.88 -17.34
CA MET A 298 11.85 21.85 -16.58
C MET A 298 11.68 22.23 -15.10
N ARG A 299 12.73 22.78 -14.48
CA ARG A 299 12.69 23.24 -13.09
C ARG A 299 11.69 24.38 -12.91
N ASP A 300 11.65 25.33 -13.85
CA ASP A 300 10.72 26.45 -13.81
C ASP A 300 9.27 25.96 -13.95
N TYR A 301 9.02 25.02 -14.87
CA TYR A 301 7.71 24.38 -15.03
C TYR A 301 7.28 23.64 -13.77
N HIS A 302 8.17 22.82 -13.19
CA HIS A 302 7.89 22.10 -11.95
C HIS A 302 7.63 23.06 -10.78
N SER A 303 8.36 24.18 -10.70
CA SER A 303 8.14 25.23 -9.70
C SER A 303 6.74 25.84 -9.85
N GLN A 304 6.34 26.18 -11.09
CA GLN A 304 5.00 26.69 -11.38
C GLN A 304 3.89 25.69 -11.00
N GLN A 305 4.05 24.41 -11.36
CA GLN A 305 3.11 23.35 -10.98
C GLN A 305 3.00 23.21 -9.46
N LYS A 306 4.13 23.22 -8.75
CA LYS A 306 4.16 23.16 -7.29
C LYS A 306 3.40 24.34 -6.67
N THR A 307 3.62 25.55 -7.16
CA THR A 307 2.89 26.74 -6.68
C THR A 307 1.40 26.65 -6.98
N TYR A 308 1.01 26.14 -8.16
CA TYR A 308 -0.40 25.96 -8.52
C TYR A 308 -1.09 24.94 -7.60
N ILE A 309 -0.49 23.77 -7.40
CA ILE A 309 -1.02 22.73 -6.50
C ILE A 309 -1.13 23.27 -5.06
N MET A 310 -0.11 24.00 -4.60
CA MET A 310 -0.13 24.59 -3.25
C MET A 310 -1.28 25.58 -3.08
N LYS A 311 -1.56 26.42 -4.08
CA LYS A 311 -2.70 27.34 -4.04
C LYS A 311 -4.02 26.59 -3.96
N LEU A 312 -4.22 25.58 -4.81
CA LEU A 312 -5.45 24.78 -4.82
C LEU A 312 -5.70 24.11 -3.46
N LEU A 313 -4.66 23.54 -2.84
CA LEU A 313 -4.78 22.91 -1.53
C LEU A 313 -5.08 23.92 -0.42
N ASP A 314 -4.53 25.14 -0.47
CA ASP A 314 -4.83 26.18 0.52
C ASP A 314 -6.27 26.70 0.34
N ASP A 315 -6.74 26.86 -0.90
CA ASP A 315 -8.13 27.21 -1.21
C ASP A 315 -9.11 26.13 -0.69
N GLU A 316 -8.85 24.85 -0.94
CA GLU A 316 -9.66 23.75 -0.41
C GLU A 316 -9.65 23.69 1.13
N LYS A 317 -8.48 23.92 1.74
CA LYS A 317 -8.33 23.97 3.19
C LYS A 317 -9.12 25.13 3.79
N THR A 318 -9.08 26.32 3.19
CA THR A 318 -9.87 27.46 3.67
C THR A 318 -11.37 27.23 3.50
N TYR A 319 -11.79 26.61 2.39
CA TYR A 319 -13.19 26.20 2.19
C TYR A 319 -13.67 25.21 3.25
N LEU A 320 -12.92 24.13 3.49
CA LEU A 320 -13.26 23.14 4.52
C LEU A 320 -13.33 23.78 5.91
N LYS A 321 -12.39 24.69 6.21
CA LYS A 321 -12.42 25.45 7.48
C LYS A 321 -13.71 26.26 7.62
N SER A 322 -14.16 26.92 6.56
CA SER A 322 -15.44 27.66 6.55
C SER A 322 -16.64 26.75 6.78
N VAL A 323 -16.67 25.57 6.15
CA VAL A 323 -17.75 24.58 6.33
C VAL A 323 -17.78 24.08 7.77
N VAL A 324 -16.62 23.75 8.34
CA VAL A 324 -16.50 23.31 9.74
C VAL A 324 -16.98 24.41 10.69
N SER A 325 -16.59 25.67 10.48
CA SER A 325 -17.09 26.79 11.28
C SER A 325 -18.61 26.95 11.19
N SER A 326 -19.18 26.76 9.99
CA SER A 326 -20.64 26.82 9.80
C SER A 326 -21.38 25.69 10.52
N ILE A 327 -20.81 24.48 10.54
CA ILE A 327 -21.35 23.34 11.30
C ILE A 327 -21.27 23.61 12.80
N GLN A 328 -20.14 24.13 13.28
CA GLN A 328 -19.96 24.46 14.70
C GLN A 328 -20.98 25.50 15.18
N GLU A 329 -21.21 26.55 14.39
CA GLU A 329 -22.24 27.56 14.67
C GLU A 329 -23.64 26.92 14.75
N LYS A 330 -23.97 26.01 13.83
CA LYS A 330 -25.25 25.27 13.85
C LYS A 330 -25.38 24.36 15.07
N ILE A 331 -24.30 23.74 15.53
CA ILE A 331 -24.28 22.92 16.76
C ILE A 331 -24.55 23.80 17.99
N GLU A 332 -24.01 25.01 18.03
CA GLU A 332 -24.21 25.95 19.14
C GLU A 332 -25.61 26.57 19.17
N GLU A 333 -26.30 26.67 18.02
CA GLU A 333 -27.70 27.12 17.90
C GLU A 333 -28.74 26.07 18.37
N PHE A 334 -28.36 24.80 18.61
CA PHE A 334 -29.31 23.83 19.16
C PHE A 334 -29.70 24.17 20.60
N PRO A 335 -31.00 24.29 20.93
CA PRO A 335 -31.45 24.69 22.25
C PRO A 335 -31.11 23.63 23.32
N LYS A 336 -30.43 24.06 24.38
CA LYS A 336 -30.17 23.29 25.61
C LYS A 336 -31.39 23.25 26.54
N ASP A 337 -32.57 22.89 26.03
CA ASP A 337 -33.77 22.70 26.87
C ASP A 337 -34.03 21.22 27.12
N ILE A 338 -33.29 20.68 28.09
CA ILE A 338 -33.76 19.58 28.93
C ILE A 338 -33.66 20.06 30.37
N ARG A 339 -34.60 20.91 30.78
CA ARG A 339 -34.85 21.20 32.20
C ARG A 339 -35.76 20.11 32.77
N SER A 340 -35.20 19.36 33.70
CA SER A 340 -35.83 18.62 34.78
C SER A 340 -37.18 19.18 35.22
N VAL A 341 -38.25 18.39 35.07
CA VAL A 341 -39.56 18.64 35.67
C VAL A 341 -39.65 17.83 36.97
N GLU A 342 -39.56 18.53 38.09
CA GLU A 342 -39.93 18.05 39.42
C GLU A 342 -41.47 18.11 39.55
N VAL A 343 -42.09 17.02 40.00
CA VAL A 343 -43.53 16.93 40.28
C VAL A 343 -43.73 16.98 41.80
N THR A 344 -44.48 17.97 42.28
CA THR A 344 -44.86 18.16 43.68
C THR A 344 -46.18 17.47 44.01
N ASP A 345 -46.19 16.76 45.14
CA ASP A 345 -47.31 16.07 45.78
C ASP A 345 -48.39 16.99 46.38
N SER A 346 -49.66 16.53 46.39
CA SER A 346 -50.67 16.96 47.38
C SER A 346 -51.85 15.98 47.55
N ALA A 347 -52.10 15.64 48.83
CA ALA A 347 -53.34 15.20 49.50
C ALA A 347 -53.74 13.70 49.59
N VAL A 348 -54.20 13.32 50.80
CA VAL A 348 -54.33 12.00 51.47
C VAL A 348 -55.82 11.72 51.81
N PRO A 349 -56.30 10.57 52.37
CA PRO A 349 -56.23 9.14 52.01
C PRO A 349 -57.62 8.50 51.74
N ASN A 350 -57.68 7.36 51.05
CA ASN A 350 -58.86 6.46 51.10
C ASN A 350 -58.39 4.99 51.08
N VAL A 351 -58.93 4.13 51.95
CA VAL A 351 -58.34 2.83 52.33
C VAL A 351 -58.38 1.76 51.21
N SER A 352 -59.07 2.03 50.09
CA SER A 352 -58.96 1.21 48.86
C SER A 352 -57.77 1.57 47.97
N ARG A 353 -57.16 2.75 48.15
CA ARG A 353 -55.98 3.21 47.39
C ARG A 353 -54.67 2.61 47.88
N MET A 354 -54.63 1.97 49.06
CA MET A 354 -53.37 1.47 49.63
C MET A 354 -52.78 0.30 48.82
N VAL A 355 -53.64 -0.48 48.15
CA VAL A 355 -53.22 -1.56 47.24
C VAL A 355 -52.72 -0.97 45.92
N ASP A 356 -53.45 -0.02 45.33
CA ASP A 356 -53.03 0.68 44.10
C ASP A 356 -51.74 1.50 44.31
N SER A 357 -51.56 2.10 45.49
CA SER A 357 -50.35 2.83 45.89
C SER A 357 -49.17 1.89 46.14
N SER A 358 -49.41 0.69 46.71
CA SER A 358 -48.37 -0.33 46.89
C SER A 358 -47.95 -0.94 45.55
N GLU A 359 -48.90 -1.14 44.64
CA GLU A 359 -48.65 -1.63 43.28
C GLU A 359 -47.93 -0.58 42.44
N ALA A 360 -48.37 0.69 42.49
CA ALA A 360 -47.68 1.80 41.86
C ALA A 360 -46.26 2.02 42.41
N LEU A 361 -46.06 1.85 43.72
CA LEU A 361 -44.73 1.90 44.34
C LEU A 361 -43.85 0.73 43.86
N SER A 362 -44.41 -0.47 43.76
CA SER A 362 -43.68 -1.64 43.26
C SER A 362 -43.29 -1.52 41.79
N GLN A 363 -44.18 -0.96 40.95
CA GLN A 363 -43.90 -0.63 39.55
C GLN A 363 -42.84 0.46 39.44
N ALA A 364 -42.96 1.55 40.21
CA ALA A 364 -41.96 2.61 40.23
C ALA A 364 -40.57 2.11 40.71
N LEU A 365 -40.54 1.20 41.68
CA LEU A 365 -39.30 0.55 42.10
C LEU A 365 -38.73 -0.37 41.02
N GLN A 366 -39.57 -1.14 40.33
CA GLN A 366 -39.15 -2.00 39.23
C GLN A 366 -38.64 -1.19 38.02
N GLU A 367 -39.29 -0.09 37.69
CA GLU A 367 -38.84 0.88 36.68
C GLU A 367 -37.54 1.54 37.10
N LYS A 368 -37.38 1.94 38.36
CA LYS A 368 -36.13 2.50 38.88
C LYS A 368 -34.99 1.48 38.84
N VAL A 369 -35.24 0.23 39.20
CA VAL A 369 -34.25 -0.85 39.09
C VAL A 369 -33.89 -1.10 37.62
N SER A 370 -34.88 -1.11 36.73
CA SER A 370 -34.66 -1.31 35.29
C SER A 370 -33.85 -0.17 34.67
N THR A 371 -34.15 1.08 35.03
CA THR A 371 -33.40 2.27 34.58
C THR A 371 -31.99 2.30 35.16
N LEU A 372 -31.79 1.96 36.43
CA LEU A 372 -30.45 1.83 37.02
C LEU A 372 -29.62 0.71 36.40
N LEU A 373 -30.26 -0.42 36.04
CA LEU A 373 -29.58 -1.51 35.33
C LEU A 373 -29.15 -1.07 33.93
N LEU A 374 -30.01 -0.34 33.21
CA LEU A 374 -29.70 0.20 31.89
C LEU A 374 -28.56 1.23 31.96
N LEU A 375 -28.59 2.11 32.97
CA LEU A 375 -27.54 3.10 33.22
C LEU A 375 -26.20 2.42 33.54
N SER A 376 -26.21 1.40 34.41
CA SER A 376 -25.02 0.59 34.73
C SER A 376 -24.43 -0.08 33.48
N GLN A 377 -25.28 -0.69 32.63
CA GLN A 377 -24.82 -1.27 31.36
C GLN A 377 -24.25 -0.21 30.41
N GLN A 378 -24.80 1.00 30.41
CA GLN A 378 -24.30 2.09 29.58
C GLN A 378 -22.94 2.61 30.09
N GLU A 379 -22.76 2.70 31.41
CA GLU A 379 -21.48 3.04 32.03
C GLU A 379 -20.40 2.00 31.72
N GLU A 380 -20.73 0.70 31.80
CA GLU A 380 -19.80 -0.38 31.41
C GLU A 380 -19.40 -0.30 29.94
N ARG A 381 -20.35 -0.05 29.02
CA ARG A 381 -20.06 0.15 27.59
C ARG A 381 -19.16 1.36 27.37
N HIS A 382 -19.44 2.48 28.03
CA HIS A 382 -18.64 3.69 27.89
C HIS A 382 -17.22 3.49 28.44
N LEU A 383 -17.07 2.73 29.53
CA LEU A 383 -15.75 2.40 30.08
C LEU A 383 -14.97 1.45 29.15
N PHE A 384 -15.66 0.46 28.58
CA PHE A 384 -15.08 -0.45 27.59
C PHE A 384 -14.64 0.30 26.32
N GLU A 385 -15.50 1.17 25.77
CA GLU A 385 -15.20 1.98 24.59
C GLU A 385 -13.98 2.89 24.84
N LYS A 386 -13.90 3.54 26.02
CA LYS A 386 -12.75 4.34 26.41
C LYS A 386 -11.46 3.50 26.50
N ASN A 387 -11.53 2.28 27.01
CA ASN A 387 -10.37 1.38 27.09
C ASN A 387 -9.92 0.94 25.69
N VAL A 388 -10.86 0.60 24.80
CA VAL A 388 -10.56 0.26 23.40
C VAL A 388 -9.94 1.46 22.67
N GLN A 389 -10.49 2.66 22.86
CA GLN A 389 -9.94 3.88 22.28
C GLN A 389 -8.53 4.18 22.80
N GLY A 390 -8.28 3.95 24.09
CA GLY A 390 -6.94 4.08 24.68
C GLY A 390 -5.93 3.12 24.05
N ALA A 391 -6.28 1.84 23.92
CA ALA A 391 -5.42 0.83 23.28
C ALA A 391 -5.16 1.15 21.80
N LEU A 392 -6.19 1.61 21.07
CA LEU A 392 -6.04 2.05 19.68
C LEU A 392 -5.11 3.28 19.58
N GLN A 393 -5.20 4.24 20.51
CA GLN A 393 -4.31 5.39 20.52
C GLN A 393 -2.85 4.99 20.80
N GLU A 394 -2.62 4.08 21.75
CA GLU A 394 -1.29 3.57 22.05
C GLU A 394 -0.67 2.85 20.83
N THR A 395 -1.45 2.02 20.13
CA THR A 395 -0.95 1.35 18.90
C THR A 395 -0.69 2.33 17.76
N LEU A 396 -1.49 3.39 17.62
CA LEU A 396 -1.27 4.44 16.64
C LEU A 396 0.01 5.22 16.92
N ASP A 397 0.23 5.61 18.18
CA ASP A 397 1.44 6.31 18.61
C ASP A 397 2.69 5.46 18.35
N GLU A 398 2.62 4.15 18.61
CA GLU A 398 3.73 3.23 18.38
C GLU A 398 4.04 3.02 16.89
N LEU A 399 3.00 2.90 16.06
CA LEU A 399 3.16 2.85 14.60
C LEU A 399 3.77 4.16 14.07
N GLN A 400 3.36 5.31 14.61
CA GLN A 400 3.90 6.60 14.22
C GLN A 400 5.38 6.73 14.60
N ARG A 401 5.81 6.26 15.78
CA ARG A 401 7.23 6.19 16.17
C ARG A 401 8.02 5.28 15.24
N THR A 402 7.50 4.08 14.97
CA THR A 402 8.15 3.10 14.09
C THR A 402 8.33 3.65 12.68
N LEU A 403 7.32 4.33 12.14
CA LEU A 403 7.39 4.97 10.83
C LEU A 403 8.44 6.09 10.80
N GLN A 404 8.53 6.91 11.85
CA GLN A 404 9.54 7.96 11.96
C GLN A 404 10.96 7.37 11.99
N LEU A 405 11.19 6.30 12.77
CA LEU A 405 12.47 5.61 12.83
C LEU A 405 12.84 5.00 11.47
N ALA A 406 11.94 4.25 10.84
CA ALA A 406 12.18 3.65 9.52
C ALA A 406 12.46 4.71 8.44
N THR A 407 11.77 5.87 8.51
CA THR A 407 12.03 7.00 7.62
C THR A 407 13.42 7.58 7.85
N GLN A 408 13.83 7.75 9.11
CA GLN A 408 15.15 8.26 9.45
C GLN A 408 16.26 7.31 9.00
N GLU A 409 16.10 6.01 9.23
CA GLU A 409 17.05 4.98 8.76
C GLU A 409 17.17 4.99 7.24
N LYS A 410 16.04 5.10 6.52
CA LYS A 410 16.05 5.19 5.05
C LYS A 410 16.74 6.46 4.55
N VAL A 411 16.53 7.60 5.21
CA VAL A 411 17.22 8.86 4.88
C VAL A 411 18.73 8.71 5.11
N ASN A 412 19.14 8.12 6.23
CA ASN A 412 20.56 7.88 6.53
C ASN A 412 21.20 6.96 5.47
N ALA A 413 20.55 5.84 5.13
CA ALA A 413 21.04 4.93 4.09
C ALA A 413 21.17 5.61 2.71
N LEU A 414 20.23 6.51 2.36
CA LEU A 414 20.32 7.30 1.13
C LEU A 414 21.47 8.31 1.15
N LEU A 415 21.78 8.90 2.31
CA LEU A 415 22.93 9.78 2.48
C LEU A 415 24.25 9.01 2.34
N GLU A 416 24.39 7.86 2.99
CA GLU A 416 25.57 6.99 2.86
C GLU A 416 25.76 6.54 1.40
N LEU A 417 24.69 6.13 0.72
CA LEU A 417 24.74 5.77 -0.69
C LEU A 417 25.20 6.94 -1.58
N ALA A 418 24.76 8.16 -1.28
CA ALA A 418 25.18 9.36 -2.00
C ALA A 418 26.67 9.65 -1.79
N GLU A 419 27.19 9.46 -0.57
CA GLU A 419 28.62 9.58 -0.28
C GLU A 419 29.46 8.55 -1.03
N VAL A 420 29.08 7.27 -0.98
CA VAL A 420 29.76 6.19 -1.72
C VAL A 420 29.78 6.47 -3.22
N LYS A 421 28.65 6.94 -3.78
CA LYS A 421 28.57 7.31 -5.19
C LYS A 421 29.53 8.45 -5.56
N ARG A 422 29.68 9.43 -4.68
CA ARG A 422 30.63 10.54 -4.86
C ARG A 422 32.09 10.06 -4.84
N GLU A 423 32.42 9.16 -3.91
CA GLU A 423 33.76 8.56 -3.83
C GLU A 423 34.09 7.71 -5.07
N TYR A 424 33.12 6.92 -5.55
CA TYR A 424 33.27 6.14 -6.78
C TYR A 424 33.52 7.04 -8.00
N GLN A 425 32.80 8.16 -8.12
CA GLN A 425 33.05 9.15 -9.18
C GLN A 425 34.47 9.73 -9.11
N LEU A 426 34.96 10.08 -7.93
CA LEU A 426 36.33 10.57 -7.74
C LEU A 426 37.38 9.53 -8.11
N LEU A 427 37.13 8.25 -7.83
CA LEU A 427 38.01 7.14 -8.23
C LEU A 427 38.02 6.96 -9.76
N LEU A 428 36.85 7.04 -10.41
CA LEU A 428 36.75 7.02 -11.87
C LEU A 428 37.52 8.16 -12.52
N GLU A 429 37.40 9.38 -12.00
CA GLU A 429 38.15 10.54 -12.47
C GLU A 429 39.66 10.34 -12.30
N LYS A 430 40.12 9.88 -11.13
CA LYS A 430 41.54 9.58 -10.89
C LYS A 430 42.07 8.48 -11.82
N ASN A 431 41.31 7.40 -12.01
CA ASN A 431 41.73 6.28 -12.85
C ASN A 431 41.77 6.71 -14.33
N SER A 432 40.79 7.49 -14.78
CA SER A 432 40.80 8.07 -16.13
C SER A 432 41.99 9.02 -16.36
N ALA A 433 42.35 9.83 -15.36
CA ALA A 433 43.53 10.69 -15.41
C ALA A 433 44.83 9.87 -15.44
N GLN A 434 44.93 8.80 -14.64
CA GLN A 434 46.09 7.90 -14.63
C GLN A 434 46.26 7.16 -15.96
N ILE A 435 45.17 6.68 -16.55
CA ILE A 435 45.16 6.05 -17.87
C ILE A 435 45.64 7.03 -18.94
N LEU A 436 45.14 8.28 -18.93
CA LEU A 436 45.59 9.33 -19.86
C LEU A 436 47.08 9.65 -19.69
N THR A 437 47.61 9.69 -18.47
CA THR A 437 49.06 9.86 -18.24
C THR A 437 49.89 8.66 -18.66
N SER A 438 49.37 7.44 -18.53
CA SER A 438 50.04 6.20 -18.98
C SER A 438 50.13 6.15 -20.51
N TYR A 439 49.04 6.48 -21.21
CA TYR A 439 49.04 6.56 -22.68
C TYR A 439 49.90 7.71 -23.22
N ALA A 440 50.07 8.80 -22.47
CA ALA A 440 50.97 9.89 -22.85
C ALA A 440 52.47 9.55 -22.67
N CYS A 441 52.79 8.53 -21.87
CA CYS A 441 54.17 8.13 -21.55
C CYS A 441 54.64 6.86 -22.29
N MET A 442 53.79 6.21 -23.10
CA MET A 442 54.18 5.02 -23.85
C MET A 442 55.02 5.35 -25.11
N PRO A 443 56.20 4.73 -25.29
CA PRO A 443 56.98 4.84 -26.53
C PRO A 443 56.21 4.30 -27.75
N LYS A 444 56.23 5.05 -28.86
CA LYS A 444 55.47 4.80 -30.11
C LYS A 444 55.72 3.47 -30.83
N HIS A 445 56.57 2.58 -30.32
CA HIS A 445 57.01 1.39 -31.06
C HIS A 445 56.06 0.17 -31.00
N LEU A 446 54.95 0.24 -30.24
CA LEU A 446 54.06 -0.90 -29.97
C LEU A 446 52.68 -0.85 -30.68
N PHE A 447 52.42 0.11 -31.56
CA PHE A 447 51.09 0.30 -32.16
C PHE A 447 50.92 -0.23 -33.60
N LEU A 448 51.89 -0.95 -34.17
CA LEU A 448 51.86 -1.37 -35.59
C LEU A 448 51.71 -2.87 -35.87
N GLU A 449 51.50 -3.72 -34.87
CA GLU A 449 51.14 -5.12 -35.08
C GLU A 449 49.76 -5.39 -34.49
N ASN A 450 48.70 -5.17 -35.27
CA ASN A 450 47.39 -5.85 -35.15
C ASN A 450 46.40 -5.23 -36.15
N HIS A 451 46.68 -5.37 -37.45
CA HIS A 451 45.67 -5.25 -38.52
C HIS A 451 46.17 -5.99 -39.77
N ARG A 452 46.28 -7.32 -39.66
CA ARG A 452 46.16 -8.26 -40.79
C ARG A 452 45.49 -9.50 -40.24
N ASP A 453 44.17 -9.54 -40.41
CA ASP A 453 43.36 -10.69 -40.82
C ASP A 453 41.95 -10.18 -41.18
#